data_AF-A0A7W6BJ84-F1
#
_entry.id   AF-A0A7W6BJ84-F1
#
_cell.length_a   1.000
_cell.length_b   1.000
_cell.length_c   1.000
_cell.angle_alpha   90.00
_cell.angle_beta   90.00
_cell.angle_gamma   90.00
#
_symmetry.space_group_name_H-M   'P 1'
#
loop_
_entity.id
_entity.type
_entity.pdbx_description
1 polymer ?
#
loop_
_entity_poly.entity_id
_entity_poly.type
_entity_poly.pdbx_seq_one_letter_code
_entity_poly.pdbx_strand_id
1 'polypeptide(L)'
;MVRWDRPLFLCLQGGARMSKGARPVWILAAMMLAGFPAANALYWPELKKAGVLPVNADSIGLPIFSSVILAFLLSPLVLGVTWLCLRRSNPAARPKIWRNDLPFASALSLLIFGGAAAFLAAGELMGNYFGQPWYEYLWPAHSLLCIAWLLALHTAVMKRMS
;
A
#
# COMPACT_ATOMS: atom_id res chain seq x y z
N MET A 1 -10.62 11.91 -44.24
CA MET A 1 -9.83 10.68 -44.01
C MET A 1 -9.34 10.67 -42.57
N VAL A 2 -9.98 9.87 -41.72
CA VAL A 2 -9.63 9.73 -40.29
C VAL A 2 -8.63 8.59 -40.19
N ARG A 3 -7.38 8.89 -39.78
CA ARG A 3 -6.29 7.92 -39.68
C ARG A 3 -6.36 7.23 -38.31
N TRP A 4 -6.75 5.95 -38.30
CA TRP A 4 -7.06 5.13 -37.11
C TRP A 4 -5.89 4.22 -36.64
N ASP A 5 -4.64 4.53 -37.00
CA ASP A 5 -3.57 3.50 -36.92
C ASP A 5 -2.71 3.52 -35.64
N ARG A 6 -3.12 4.16 -34.53
CA ARG A 6 -2.24 4.29 -33.33
C ARG A 6 -2.83 4.10 -31.92
N PRO A 7 -3.84 3.26 -31.62
CA PRO A 7 -4.26 3.08 -30.23
C PRO A 7 -3.46 2.02 -29.44
N LEU A 8 -2.82 1.02 -30.08
CA LEU A 8 -2.24 -0.12 -29.35
C LEU A 8 -0.74 0.03 -29.01
N PHE A 9 0.07 0.62 -29.89
CA PHE A 9 1.52 0.74 -29.66
C PHE A 9 1.92 1.79 -28.62
N LEU A 10 1.09 2.81 -28.39
CA LEU A 10 1.30 3.81 -27.34
C LEU A 10 1.03 3.27 -25.93
N CYS A 11 0.33 2.14 -25.80
CA CYS A 11 0.06 1.50 -24.51
C CYS A 11 1.31 0.78 -23.97
N LEU A 12 2.21 0.32 -24.85
CA LEU A 12 3.45 -0.37 -24.49
C LEU A 12 4.69 0.55 -24.48
N GLN A 13 4.67 1.68 -25.20
CA GLN A 13 5.72 2.72 -25.09
C GLN A 13 5.57 3.64 -23.87
N GLY A 14 4.51 3.50 -23.07
CA GLY A 14 4.33 4.22 -21.80
C GLY A 14 5.26 3.76 -20.66
N GLY A 15 6.33 3.03 -20.98
CA GLY A 15 7.39 2.69 -20.05
C GLY A 15 8.27 3.90 -19.75
N ALA A 16 8.45 4.17 -18.45
CA ALA A 16 9.63 4.84 -17.89
C ALA A 16 9.73 6.37 -17.89
N ARG A 17 8.62 7.13 -17.95
CA ARG A 17 8.61 8.45 -17.30
C ARG A 17 7.47 8.54 -16.29
N MET A 18 7.68 7.91 -15.13
CA MET A 18 6.94 8.28 -13.93
C MET A 18 7.03 9.80 -13.77
N SER A 19 5.89 10.46 -13.82
CA SER A 19 5.76 11.85 -13.37
C SER A 19 6.39 11.95 -11.98
N LYS A 20 7.16 13.01 -11.71
CA LYS A 20 7.86 13.18 -10.41
C LYS A 20 6.89 13.07 -9.21
N GLY A 21 5.61 13.41 -9.41
CA GLY A 21 4.56 13.30 -8.39
C GLY A 21 4.02 11.89 -8.14
N ALA A 22 4.27 10.93 -9.03
CA ALA A 22 3.81 9.54 -8.88
C ALA A 22 4.84 8.62 -8.18
N ARG A 23 6.12 9.02 -8.18
CA ARG A 23 7.22 8.28 -7.54
C ARG A 23 6.98 7.92 -6.07
N PRO A 24 6.56 8.84 -5.17
CA PRO A 24 6.41 8.50 -3.76
C PRO A 24 5.35 7.41 -3.53
N VAL A 25 4.28 7.38 -4.33
CA VAL A 25 3.22 6.37 -4.20
C VAL A 25 3.71 4.99 -4.60
N TRP A 26 4.52 4.89 -5.67
CA TRP A 26 5.15 3.63 -6.07
C TRP A 26 6.19 3.15 -5.05
N ILE A 27 6.97 4.06 -4.46
CA ILE A 27 7.90 3.73 -3.38
C ILE A 27 7.12 3.17 -2.18
N LEU A 28 6.03 3.83 -1.76
CA LEU A 28 5.19 3.34 -0.67
C LEU A 28 4.57 1.98 -0.97
N ALA A 29 4.07 1.76 -2.20
CA ALA A 29 3.54 0.46 -2.61
C ALA A 29 4.62 -0.65 -2.54
N ALA A 30 5.83 -0.36 -3.01
CA ALA A 30 6.95 -1.30 -2.93
C ALA A 30 7.37 -1.58 -1.48
N MET A 31 7.48 -0.53 -0.65
CA MET A 31 7.80 -0.66 0.78
C MET A 31 6.73 -1.45 1.53
N MET A 32 5.46 -1.29 1.20
CA MET A 32 4.36 -2.03 1.81
C MET A 32 4.43 -3.53 1.44
N LEU A 33 4.64 -3.84 0.15
CA LEU A 33 4.75 -5.21 -0.34
C LEU A 33 5.99 -5.94 0.19
N ALA A 34 7.13 -5.26 0.22
CA ALA A 34 8.38 -5.84 0.73
C ALA A 34 8.44 -5.84 2.26
N GLY A 35 7.81 -4.86 2.91
CA GLY A 35 7.79 -4.72 4.36
C GLY A 35 7.08 -5.87 5.05
N PHE A 36 6.04 -6.45 4.45
CA PHE A 36 5.30 -7.57 5.03
C PHE A 36 6.15 -8.84 5.20
N PRO A 37 6.80 -9.40 4.15
CA PRO A 37 7.67 -10.56 4.31
C PRO A 37 8.93 -10.24 5.10
N ALA A 38 9.48 -9.01 4.99
CA ALA A 38 10.64 -8.59 5.79
C ALA A 38 10.32 -8.54 7.29
N ALA A 39 9.16 -7.98 7.67
CA ALA A 39 8.68 -7.97 9.05
C ALA A 39 8.49 -9.40 9.57
N ASN A 40 7.87 -10.29 8.77
CA ASN A 40 7.72 -11.71 9.15
C ASN A 40 9.06 -12.42 9.34
N ALA A 41 10.02 -12.19 8.44
CA ALA A 41 11.35 -12.80 8.52
C ALA A 41 12.12 -12.37 9.78
N LEU A 42 11.84 -11.17 10.32
CA LEU A 42 12.40 -10.71 11.59
C LEU A 42 11.58 -11.15 12.81
N TYR A 43 10.26 -11.13 12.70
CA TYR A 43 9.32 -11.43 13.79
C TYR A 43 9.43 -12.87 14.28
N TRP A 44 9.35 -13.84 13.36
CA TRP A 44 9.24 -15.25 13.76
C TRP A 44 10.50 -15.84 14.42
N PRO A 45 11.73 -15.53 13.97
CA PRO A 45 12.93 -15.96 14.68
C PRO A 45 13.03 -15.41 16.11
N GLU A 46 12.64 -14.15 16.32
CA GLU A 46 12.68 -13.52 17.64
C GLU A 46 11.58 -14.08 18.56
N LEU A 47 10.38 -14.32 18.02
CA LEU A 47 9.32 -14.99 18.76
C LEU A 47 9.72 -16.41 19.21
N LYS A 48 10.51 -17.14 18.40
CA LYS A 48 11.10 -18.43 18.79
C LYS A 48 12.07 -18.28 19.95
N LYS A 49 12.99 -17.32 19.85
CA LYS A 49 14.00 -17.05 20.89
C LYS A 49 13.35 -16.65 22.22
N ALA A 50 12.22 -15.95 22.17
CA ALA A 50 11.45 -15.58 23.34
C ALA A 50 10.78 -16.76 24.05
N GLY A 51 10.82 -17.98 23.49
CA GLY A 51 10.30 -19.20 24.12
C GLY A 51 8.77 -19.26 24.21
N VAL A 52 8.06 -18.36 23.52
CA VAL A 52 6.60 -18.30 23.49
C VAL A 52 6.02 -19.47 22.68
N LEU A 53 6.78 -19.98 21.72
CA LEU A 53 6.40 -21.12 20.89
C LEU A 53 6.82 -22.45 21.57
N PRO A 54 5.98 -23.50 21.52
CA PRO A 54 6.33 -24.81 22.05
C PRO A 54 7.57 -25.38 21.35
N VAL A 55 8.43 -26.08 22.10
CA VAL A 55 9.75 -26.59 21.67
C VAL A 55 9.68 -27.48 20.41
N ASN A 56 8.51 -28.07 20.14
CA ASN A 56 8.26 -28.93 18.98
C ASN A 56 7.78 -28.18 17.73
N ALA A 57 7.61 -26.85 17.79
CA ALA A 57 7.22 -26.03 16.65
C ALA A 57 8.46 -25.73 15.79
N ASP A 58 8.89 -26.73 15.02
CA ASP A 58 9.97 -26.60 14.02
C ASP A 58 9.52 -25.87 12.74
N SER A 59 8.30 -25.33 12.76
CA SER A 59 7.57 -24.88 11.58
C SER A 59 7.62 -23.37 11.35
N ILE A 60 8.61 -22.65 11.84
CA ILE A 60 8.76 -21.19 11.62
C ILE A 60 8.96 -20.85 10.13
N GLY A 61 9.47 -21.81 9.35
CA GLY A 61 9.50 -21.70 7.90
C GLY A 61 8.11 -21.55 7.28
N LEU A 62 7.06 -22.16 7.86
CA LEU A 62 5.70 -22.10 7.31
C LEU A 62 5.10 -20.69 7.30
N PRO A 63 5.07 -19.93 8.42
CA PRO A 63 4.50 -18.59 8.39
C PRO A 63 5.37 -17.60 7.59
N ILE A 64 6.70 -17.74 7.59
CA ILE A 64 7.57 -16.93 6.74
C ILE A 64 7.26 -17.21 5.25
N PHE A 65 7.20 -18.47 4.84
CA PHE A 65 6.90 -18.84 3.46
C PHE A 65 5.49 -18.43 3.04
N SER A 66 4.51 -18.61 3.93
CA SER A 66 3.13 -18.13 3.74
C SER A 66 3.09 -16.62 3.53
N SER A 67 3.89 -15.85 4.28
CA SER A 67 3.94 -14.39 4.12
C SER A 67 4.47 -13.95 2.74
N VAL A 68 5.44 -14.69 2.19
CA VAL A 68 5.98 -14.45 0.84
C VAL A 68 4.94 -14.78 -0.23
N ILE A 69 4.25 -15.91 -0.11
CA ILE A 69 3.16 -16.28 -1.02
C ILE A 69 2.05 -15.22 -0.97
N LEU A 70 1.66 -14.78 0.23
CA LEU A 70 0.62 -13.79 0.40
C LEU A 70 1.03 -12.44 -0.21
N ALA A 71 2.27 -11.99 0.00
CA ALA A 71 2.80 -10.78 -0.63
C ALA A 71 2.79 -10.89 -2.16
N PHE A 72 3.16 -12.06 -2.71
CA PHE A 72 3.10 -12.31 -4.14
C PHE A 72 1.67 -12.27 -4.69
N LEU A 73 0.71 -12.90 -4.01
CA LEU A 73 -0.71 -12.91 -4.38
C LEU A 73 -1.35 -11.52 -4.29
N LEU A 74 -0.95 -10.71 -3.30
CA LEU A 74 -1.45 -9.34 -3.14
C LEU A 74 -0.77 -8.34 -4.06
N SER A 75 0.43 -8.65 -4.58
CA SER A 75 1.17 -7.76 -5.48
C SER A 75 0.39 -7.29 -6.72
N PRO A 76 -0.31 -8.14 -7.51
CA PRO A 76 -1.08 -7.65 -8.65
C PRO A 76 -2.21 -6.70 -8.24
N LEU A 77 -2.81 -6.91 -7.07
CA LEU A 77 -3.87 -6.04 -6.55
C LEU A 77 -3.31 -4.67 -6.15
N VAL A 78 -2.24 -4.66 -5.35
CA VAL A 78 -1.58 -3.42 -4.89
C VAL A 78 -1.03 -2.62 -6.06
N LEU A 79 -0.30 -3.27 -6.96
CA LEU A 79 0.28 -2.63 -8.15
C LEU A 79 -0.81 -2.20 -9.13
N GLY A 80 -1.86 -2.99 -9.31
CA GLY A 80 -3.02 -2.68 -10.16
C GLY A 80 -3.79 -1.47 -9.67
N VAL A 81 -4.13 -1.42 -8.38
CA VAL A 81 -4.81 -0.27 -7.76
C VAL A 81 -3.92 0.99 -7.82
N THR A 82 -2.63 0.85 -7.48
CA THR A 82 -1.67 1.95 -7.56
C THR A 82 -1.58 2.51 -8.98
N TRP A 83 -1.46 1.62 -9.98
CA TRP A 83 -1.43 2.01 -11.37
C TRP A 83 -2.74 2.68 -11.81
N LEU A 84 -3.91 2.14 -11.46
CA LEU A 84 -5.21 2.72 -11.80
C LEU A 84 -5.40 4.13 -11.22
N CYS A 85 -4.90 4.37 -10.00
CA CYS A 85 -4.94 5.69 -9.37
C CYS A 85 -3.97 6.68 -10.03
N LEU A 86 -2.79 6.21 -10.47
CA LEU A 86 -1.73 7.07 -11.01
C LEU A 86 -1.77 7.26 -12.53
N ARG A 87 -2.42 6.38 -13.31
CA ARG A 87 -2.38 6.34 -14.79
C ARG A 87 -2.69 7.69 -15.46
N ARG A 88 -3.52 8.51 -14.84
CA ARG A 88 -3.93 9.83 -15.35
C ARG A 88 -3.80 10.94 -14.30
N SER A 89 -2.95 10.76 -13.30
CA SER A 89 -2.74 11.79 -12.27
C SER A 89 -2.02 12.99 -12.87
N ASN A 90 -2.65 14.18 -12.80
CA ASN A 90 -2.05 15.43 -13.27
C ASN A 90 -0.98 15.92 -12.27
N PRO A 91 0.32 15.93 -12.62
CA PRO A 91 1.37 16.36 -11.71
C PRO A 91 1.31 17.85 -11.33
N ALA A 92 0.69 18.69 -12.17
CA ALA A 92 0.54 20.11 -11.91
C ALA A 92 -0.60 20.43 -10.93
N ALA A 93 -1.50 19.48 -10.67
CA ALA A 93 -2.62 19.68 -9.76
C ALA A 93 -2.14 19.65 -8.29
N ARG A 94 -2.54 20.66 -7.52
CA ARG A 94 -2.30 20.71 -6.07
C ARG A 94 -3.02 19.54 -5.38
N PRO A 95 -2.41 18.90 -4.37
CA PRO A 95 -3.11 17.90 -3.58
C PRO A 95 -4.31 18.56 -2.89
N LYS A 96 -5.51 18.06 -3.16
CA LYS A 96 -6.76 18.47 -2.51
C LYS A 96 -7.38 17.24 -1.87
N ILE A 97 -7.90 17.42 -0.66
CA ILE A 97 -8.61 16.37 0.10
C ILE A 97 -10.07 16.26 -0.36
N TRP A 98 -10.65 17.37 -0.80
CA TRP A 98 -12.06 17.44 -1.17
C TRP A 98 -12.27 18.33 -2.40
N ARG A 99 -13.26 17.98 -3.23
CA ARG A 99 -13.70 18.79 -4.35
C ARG A 99 -15.22 18.98 -4.35
N ASN A 100 -15.63 20.24 -4.36
CA ASN A 100 -17.05 20.60 -4.45
C ASN A 100 -17.65 20.34 -5.83
N ASP A 101 -16.85 20.32 -6.90
CA ASP A 101 -17.32 20.05 -8.27
C ASP A 101 -17.76 18.58 -8.46
N LEU A 102 -17.20 17.67 -7.66
CA LEU A 102 -17.39 16.23 -7.77
C LEU A 102 -17.59 15.63 -6.36
N PRO A 103 -18.68 15.95 -5.67
CA PRO A 103 -18.88 15.60 -4.26
C PRO A 103 -19.02 14.09 -4.08
N PHE A 104 -19.72 13.40 -4.98
CA PHE A 104 -19.89 11.94 -4.91
C PHE A 104 -18.57 11.18 -5.08
N ALA A 105 -17.74 11.57 -6.05
CA ALA A 105 -16.45 10.91 -6.27
C ALA A 105 -15.45 11.21 -5.14
N SER A 106 -15.51 12.42 -4.57
CA SER A 106 -14.73 12.80 -3.37
C SER A 106 -15.14 11.99 -2.15
N ALA A 107 -16.45 11.86 -1.91
CA ALA A 107 -17.00 11.04 -0.83
C ALA A 107 -16.61 9.57 -0.97
N LEU A 108 -16.74 8.99 -2.18
CA LEU A 108 -16.40 7.59 -2.44
C LEU A 108 -14.90 7.33 -2.22
N SER A 109 -14.03 8.22 -2.72
CA SER A 109 -12.59 8.07 -2.52
C SER A 109 -12.18 8.22 -1.06
N LEU A 110 -12.79 9.17 -0.34
CA LEU A 110 -12.55 9.34 1.09
C LEU A 110 -13.05 8.12 1.87
N LEU A 111 -14.19 7.54 1.51
CA LEU A 111 -14.73 6.36 2.17
C LEU A 111 -13.87 5.11 1.91
N ILE A 112 -13.45 4.88 0.67
CA ILE A 112 -12.65 3.70 0.32
C ILE A 112 -11.23 3.81 0.90
N PHE A 113 -10.52 4.89 0.60
CA PHE A 113 -9.11 5.01 0.98
C PHE A 113 -8.93 5.64 2.36
N GLY A 114 -9.64 6.74 2.63
CA GLY A 114 -9.61 7.41 3.93
C GLY A 114 -10.28 6.57 5.03
N GLY A 115 -11.40 5.90 4.73
CA GLY A 115 -12.07 4.99 5.66
C GLY A 115 -11.21 3.78 6.00
N ALA A 116 -10.59 3.12 5.01
CA ALA A 116 -9.65 2.03 5.26
C ALA A 116 -8.43 2.51 6.07
N ALA A 117 -7.88 3.69 5.77
CA ALA A 117 -6.78 4.28 6.51
C ALA A 117 -7.17 4.59 7.97
N ALA A 118 -8.37 5.15 8.19
CA ALA A 118 -8.89 5.44 9.51
C ALA A 118 -9.16 4.18 10.33
N PHE A 119 -9.68 3.12 9.69
CA PHE A 119 -9.89 1.83 10.34
C PHE A 119 -8.57 1.20 10.79
N LEU A 120 -7.56 1.19 9.93
CA LEU A 120 -6.21 0.74 10.30
C LEU A 120 -5.62 1.58 11.44
N ALA A 121 -5.72 2.91 11.34
CA ALA A 121 -5.22 3.80 12.37
C ALA A 121 -5.92 3.59 13.73
N ALA A 122 -7.23 3.36 13.72
CA ALA A 122 -7.99 3.05 14.93
C ALA A 122 -7.54 1.70 15.54
N GLY A 123 -7.31 0.68 14.72
CA GLY A 123 -6.77 -0.60 15.18
C GLY A 123 -5.43 -0.45 15.90
N GLU A 124 -4.50 0.33 15.33
CA GLU A 124 -3.20 0.61 15.95
C GLU A 124 -3.31 1.44 17.23
N LEU A 125 -4.22 2.42 17.28
CA LEU A 125 -4.45 3.23 18.49
C LEU A 125 -5.09 2.41 19.63
N MET A 126 -5.89 1.39 19.30
CA MET A 126 -6.48 0.48 20.27
C MET A 126 -5.50 -0.62 20.71
N GLY A 127 -4.38 -0.81 20.00
CA GLY A 127 -3.36 -1.77 20.35
C GLY A 127 -2.51 -1.30 21.55
N ASN A 128 -2.43 -2.12 22.59
CA ASN A 128 -1.56 -1.87 23.75
C ASN A 128 -0.14 -2.38 23.47
N TYR A 129 0.68 -1.54 22.81
CA TYR A 129 2.07 -1.87 22.49
C TYR A 129 3.09 -1.41 23.55
N PHE A 130 2.66 -0.72 24.60
CA PHE A 130 3.56 -0.26 25.65
C PHE A 130 4.12 -1.44 26.46
N GLY A 131 5.45 -1.52 26.56
CA GLY A 131 6.15 -2.58 27.29
C GLY A 131 6.27 -3.91 26.54
N GLN A 132 5.84 -3.97 25.27
CA GLN A 132 6.01 -5.16 24.44
C GLN A 132 7.45 -5.30 23.94
N PRO A 133 7.89 -6.52 23.61
CA PRO A 133 9.17 -6.76 22.94
C PRO A 133 9.30 -5.97 21.63
N TRP A 134 10.52 -5.59 21.27
CA TRP A 134 10.76 -4.68 20.13
C TRP A 134 10.18 -5.20 18.80
N TYR A 135 10.14 -6.51 18.61
CA TYR A 135 9.67 -7.14 17.38
C TYR A 135 8.14 -7.01 17.21
N GLU A 136 7.39 -6.71 18.28
CA GLU A 136 5.94 -6.43 18.19
C GLU A 136 5.65 -5.06 17.54
N TYR A 137 6.61 -4.12 17.58
CA TYR A 137 6.49 -2.82 16.89
C TYR A 137 6.63 -2.92 15.37
N LEU A 138 7.01 -4.09 14.83
CA LEU A 138 7.07 -4.32 13.39
C LEU A 138 5.69 -4.21 12.73
N TRP A 139 4.63 -4.64 13.43
CA TRP A 139 3.26 -4.60 12.90
C TRP A 139 2.72 -3.16 12.80
N PRO A 140 2.77 -2.32 13.86
CA PRO A 140 2.44 -0.91 13.74
C PRO A 140 3.25 -0.17 12.67
N ALA A 141 4.55 -0.46 12.57
CA ALA A 141 5.40 0.15 11.54
C ALA A 141 4.93 -0.20 10.12
N HIS A 142 4.54 -1.46 9.89
CA HIS A 142 3.96 -1.90 8.61
C HIS A 142 2.59 -1.25 8.36
N SER A 143 1.71 -1.21 9.37
CA SER A 143 0.40 -0.56 9.28
C SER A 143 0.52 0.94 8.93
N LEU A 144 1.51 1.65 9.47
CA LEU A 144 1.78 3.04 9.11
C LEU A 144 2.15 3.21 7.63
N LEU A 145 2.90 2.28 7.05
CA LEU A 145 3.20 2.27 5.61
C LEU A 145 1.92 2.06 4.78
N CYS A 146 1.05 1.13 5.21
CA CYS A 146 -0.26 0.91 4.58
C CYS A 146 -1.14 2.17 4.63
N ILE A 147 -1.23 2.82 5.80
CA ILE A 147 -1.99 4.06 6.00
C ILE A 147 -1.45 5.17 5.09
N ALA A 148 -0.12 5.37 5.08
CA ALA A 148 0.52 6.36 4.23
C ALA A 148 0.25 6.09 2.73
N TRP A 149 0.31 4.83 2.31
CA TRP A 149 -0.01 4.44 0.94
C TRP A 149 -1.48 4.72 0.58
N LEU A 150 -2.44 4.36 1.45
CA LEU A 150 -3.87 4.61 1.23
C LEU A 150 -4.19 6.11 1.11
N LEU A 151 -3.63 6.93 2.01
CA LEU A 151 -3.78 8.39 1.96
C LEU A 151 -3.14 8.98 0.69
N ALA A 152 -1.97 8.46 0.29
CA ALA A 152 -1.33 8.86 -0.96
C ALA A 152 -2.19 8.52 -2.19
N LEU A 153 -2.83 7.34 -2.22
CA LEU A 153 -3.77 6.96 -3.27
C LEU A 153 -5.00 7.88 -3.29
N HIS A 154 -5.57 8.21 -2.14
CA HIS A 154 -6.68 9.17 -2.06
C HIS A 154 -6.32 10.50 -2.73
N THR A 155 -5.17 11.08 -2.38
CA THR A 155 -4.72 12.35 -2.99
C THR A 155 -4.42 12.21 -4.49
N ALA A 156 -3.90 11.07 -4.95
CA ALA A 156 -3.67 10.79 -6.36
C ALA A 156 -4.98 10.72 -7.15
N VAL A 157 -6.01 10.07 -6.62
CA VAL A 157 -7.34 10.01 -7.22
C VAL A 157 -7.96 11.41 -7.30
N MET A 158 -7.82 12.24 -6.27
CA MET A 158 -8.29 13.62 -6.31
C MET A 158 -7.61 14.46 -7.40
N LYS A 159 -6.29 14.29 -7.59
CA LYS A 159 -5.54 14.98 -8.65
C LYS A 159 -5.95 14.53 -10.05
N ARG A 160 -6.30 13.26 -10.24
CA ARG A 160 -6.74 12.71 -11.54
C ARG A 160 -8.04 13.34 -12.04
N MET A 161 -8.94 13.72 -11.14
CA MET A 161 -10.24 14.25 -11.54
C MET A 161 -10.16 15.71 -12.06
N SER A 162 -8.99 16.35 -11.99
CA SER A 162 -8.75 17.75 -12.40
C SER A 162 -8.28 17.85 -13.84
#